data_AF-A0A540X2N4-F1
#
_entry.id   AF-A0A540X2N4-F1
#
_cell.length_a   1.000
_cell.length_b   1.000
_cell.length_c   1.000
_cell.angle_alpha   90.00
_cell.angle_beta   90.00
_cell.angle_gamma   90.00
#
_symmetry.space_group_name_H-M   'P 1'
#
loop_
_entity.id
_entity.type
_entity.pdbx_description
1 polymer ?
#
loop_
_entity_poly.entity_id
_entity_poly.type
_entity_poly.pdbx_seq_one_letter_code
_entity_poly.pdbx_strand_id
1 'polypeptide(L)'
;MLIRWVAWGAMMALHFLAIVFVPASIAPALAGSVYLPLMPLRALGLPVLSQEPSGGWAGPSVLGWVAVVLVWGLVWWGVVLLLTHFVQRRVRRASHVA
;
A
#
# COMPACT_ATOMS: atom_id res chain seq x y z
N MET A 1 19.30 -3.12 9.31
CA MET A 1 18.35 -3.74 8.36
C MET A 1 17.02 -4.09 9.03
N LEU A 2 17.01 -4.71 10.21
CA LEU A 2 15.79 -5.10 10.94
C LEU A 2 14.73 -3.99 11.09
N ILE A 3 15.14 -2.79 11.50
CA ILE A 3 14.22 -1.64 11.71
C ILE A 3 13.41 -1.28 10.44
N ARG A 4 14.02 -1.38 9.25
CA ARG A 4 13.32 -1.09 7.99
C ARG A 4 12.21 -2.10 7.72
N TRP A 5 12.51 -3.39 7.94
CA TRP A 5 11.54 -4.46 7.76
C TRP A 5 10.38 -4.38 8.76
N VAL A 6 10.67 -4.06 10.03
CA VAL A 6 9.64 -3.86 11.05
C VAL A 6 8.75 -2.66 10.71
N ALA A 7 9.33 -1.52 10.33
CA ALA A 7 8.57 -0.34 9.94
C ALA A 7 7.70 -0.63 8.71
N TRP A 8 8.26 -1.28 7.69
CA TRP A 8 7.53 -1.66 6.50
C TRP A 8 6.36 -2.60 6.81
N GLY A 9 6.60 -3.64 7.61
CA GLY A 9 5.57 -4.59 8.03
C GLY A 9 4.46 -3.92 8.83
N ALA A 10 4.80 -2.99 9.74
CA ALA A 10 3.82 -2.23 10.50
C ALA A 10 2.95 -1.34 9.61
N MET A 11 3.55 -0.65 8.62
CA MET A 11 2.81 0.19 7.68
C MET A 11 1.89 -0.64 6.78
N MET A 12 2.36 -1.79 6.31
CA MET A 12 1.52 -2.76 5.58
C MET A 12 0.33 -3.20 6.43
N ALA A 13 0.59 -3.66 7.66
CA ALA A 13 -0.46 -4.14 8.55
C ALA A 13 -1.52 -3.05 8.81
N LEU A 14 -1.10 -1.82 9.09
CA LEU A 14 -2.02 -0.70 9.29
C LEU A 14 -2.83 -0.37 8.03
N HIS A 15 -2.21 -0.42 6.85
CA HIS A 15 -2.90 -0.18 5.60
C HIS A 15 -3.99 -1.23 5.34
N PHE A 16 -3.68 -2.51 5.53
CA PHE A 16 -4.69 -3.57 5.39
C PHE A 16 -5.75 -3.51 6.49
N LEU A 17 -5.38 -3.15 7.72
CA LEU A 17 -6.33 -2.98 8.80
C LEU A 17 -7.34 -1.87 8.47
N ALA A 18 -6.89 -0.76 7.87
CA ALA A 18 -7.77 0.31 7.41
C ALA A 18 -8.74 -0.16 6.30
N ILE A 19 -8.30 -1.05 5.41
CA ILE A 19 -9.15 -1.65 4.37
C ILE A 19 -10.19 -2.61 4.97
N VAL A 20 -9.85 -3.35 6.04
CA VAL A 20 -10.79 -4.29 6.69
C VAL A 20 -11.80 -3.56 7.55
N PHE A 21 -11.37 -2.58 8.33
CA PHE A 21 -12.19 -1.81 9.27
C PHE A 21 -12.56 -0.44 8.69
N VAL A 22 -12.99 -0.41 7.42
CA VAL A 22 -13.23 0.79 6.61
C VAL A 22 -13.96 1.87 7.42
N PRO A 23 -13.28 2.96 7.83
CA PRO A 23 -13.95 4.07 8.46
C PRO A 23 -14.80 4.78 7.41
N ALA A 24 -16.07 5.02 7.72
CA ALA A 24 -17.04 5.59 6.77
C ALA A 24 -16.57 6.94 6.18
N SER A 25 -15.83 7.73 6.95
CA SER A 25 -15.28 9.03 6.52
C SER A 25 -14.24 8.95 5.41
N ILE A 26 -13.56 7.81 5.25
CA ILE A 26 -12.49 7.62 4.26
C ILE A 26 -12.76 6.45 3.31
N ALA A 27 -13.97 5.89 3.33
CA ALA A 27 -14.36 4.75 2.50
C ALA A 27 -14.07 4.96 1.00
N PRO A 28 -14.36 6.14 0.38
CA PRO A 28 -14.03 6.38 -1.02
C PRO A 28 -12.52 6.39 -1.29
N ALA A 29 -11.73 6.90 -0.35
CA ALA A 29 -10.27 6.91 -0.46
C ALA A 29 -9.69 5.50 -0.36
N LEU A 30 -10.23 4.67 0.53
CA LEU A 30 -9.83 3.26 0.66
C LEU A 30 -10.23 2.45 -0.58
N ALA A 31 -11.45 2.65 -1.11
CA ALA A 31 -11.84 2.07 -2.39
C ALA A 31 -10.89 2.51 -3.51
N GLY A 32 -10.57 3.81 -3.60
CA GLY A 32 -9.57 4.33 -4.52
C GLY A 32 -8.21 3.64 -4.38
N SER A 33 -7.73 3.43 -3.14
CA SER A 33 -6.45 2.77 -2.88
C SER A 33 -6.37 1.32 -3.37
N VAL A 34 -7.52 0.64 -3.48
CA VAL A 34 -7.63 -0.73 -4.00
C VAL A 34 -7.83 -0.72 -5.52
N TYR A 35 -8.75 0.09 -6.03
CA TYR A 35 -9.14 0.05 -7.44
C TYR A 35 -8.17 0.78 -8.37
N LEU A 36 -7.58 1.90 -7.93
CA LEU A 36 -6.66 2.71 -8.73
C LEU A 36 -5.44 1.93 -9.24
N PRO A 37 -4.72 1.12 -8.43
CA PRO A 37 -3.62 0.31 -8.94
C PRO A 37 -4.07 -0.82 -9.89
N LEU A 38 -5.35 -1.22 -9.82
CA LEU A 38 -5.91 -2.26 -10.68
C LEU A 38 -6.40 -1.72 -12.03
N MET A 39 -6.76 -0.45 -12.12
CA MET A 39 -7.22 0.18 -13.37
C MET A 39 -6.27 -0.03 -14.55
N PRO A 40 -4.95 0.22 -14.46
CA PRO A 40 -4.05 -0.01 -15.59
C PRO A 40 -3.95 -1.50 -15.94
N LEU A 41 -3.94 -2.40 -14.96
CA LEU A 41 -3.87 -3.84 -15.20
C LEU A 41 -5.15 -4.35 -15.89
N ARG A 42 -6.31 -3.84 -15.47
CA ARG A 42 -7.59 -4.09 -16.13
C ARG A 42 -7.59 -3.54 -17.57
N ALA A 43 -7.05 -2.35 -17.79
CA ALA A 43 -6.95 -1.75 -19.13
C ALA A 43 -6.06 -2.59 -20.08
N LEU A 44 -5.08 -3.31 -19.54
CA LEU A 44 -4.25 -4.28 -20.26
C LEU A 44 -4.94 -5.65 -20.47
N GLY A 45 -6.21 -5.80 -20.05
CA GLY A 45 -6.98 -7.03 -20.21
C GLY A 45 -6.68 -8.11 -19.16
N LEU A 46 -5.96 -7.79 -18.08
CA LEU A 46 -5.69 -8.76 -17.02
C LEU A 46 -6.94 -9.02 -16.16
N PRO A 47 -7.20 -10.27 -15.74
CA PRO A 47 -8.37 -10.64 -14.92
C PRO A 47 -8.17 -10.28 -13.44
N VAL A 48 -7.94 -9.00 -13.16
CA VAL A 48 -7.70 -8.47 -11.81
C VAL A 48 -8.96 -8.19 -11.00
N LEU A 49 -10.13 -8.23 -11.64
CA LEU A 49 -11.44 -8.12 -10.99
C LEU A 49 -12.20 -9.45 -11.16
N SER A 50 -12.99 -9.84 -10.17
CA SER A 50 -13.88 -11.00 -10.24
C SER A 50 -15.07 -10.74 -11.16
N GLN A 51 -15.65 -11.79 -11.75
CA GLN A 51 -16.95 -11.66 -12.41
C GLN A 51 -18.04 -11.49 -11.35
N GLU A 52 -18.86 -10.47 -11.48
CA GLU A 52 -19.94 -10.24 -10.52
C GLU A 52 -21.21 -11.03 -10.83
N PRO A 53 -21.90 -11.54 -9.80
CA PRO A 53 -23.19 -12.17 -9.98
C PRO A 53 -24.35 -11.23 -10.37
N SER A 54 -24.31 -9.92 -10.10
CA SER A 54 -25.28 -8.92 -10.61
C SER A 54 -25.08 -7.54 -9.97
N GLY A 55 -24.92 -6.50 -10.81
CA GLY A 55 -25.21 -5.09 -10.49
C GLY A 55 -24.35 -4.37 -9.44
N GLY A 56 -23.24 -4.95 -8.97
CA GLY A 56 -22.36 -4.36 -7.97
C GLY A 56 -21.09 -3.71 -8.56
N TRP A 57 -20.10 -3.51 -7.69
CA TRP A 57 -18.72 -3.22 -8.11
C TRP A 57 -17.88 -4.47 -7.99
N ALA A 58 -17.39 -4.97 -9.12
CA ALA A 58 -16.55 -6.15 -9.16
C ALA A 58 -15.42 -6.05 -8.13
N GLY A 59 -15.42 -6.99 -7.18
CA GLY A 59 -14.33 -7.11 -6.21
C GLY A 59 -13.01 -7.45 -6.90
N PRO A 60 -11.86 -7.20 -6.26
CA PRO A 60 -10.58 -7.69 -6.75
C PRO A 60 -10.57 -9.22 -6.77
N SER A 61 -10.04 -9.80 -7.85
CA SER A 61 -9.72 -11.23 -7.90
C SER A 61 -8.51 -11.54 -7.01
N VAL A 62 -8.13 -12.82 -6.87
CA VAL A 62 -6.88 -13.20 -6.19
C VAL A 62 -5.67 -12.49 -6.82
N LEU A 63 -5.62 -12.42 -8.16
CA LEU A 63 -4.59 -11.68 -8.88
C LEU A 63 -4.65 -10.18 -8.57
N GLY A 64 -5.86 -9.61 -8.48
CA GLY A 64 -6.08 -8.23 -8.06
C GLY A 64 -5.51 -7.95 -6.67
N TRP A 65 -5.82 -8.78 -5.68
CA TRP A 65 -5.27 -8.63 -4.33
C TRP A 65 -3.75 -8.76 -4.29
N VAL A 66 -3.17 -9.69 -5.05
CA VAL A 66 -1.71 -9.81 -5.20
C VAL A 66 -1.13 -8.52 -5.78
N ALA A 67 -1.72 -7.96 -6.83
CA ALA A 67 -1.26 -6.71 -7.42
C ALA A 67 -1.35 -5.53 -6.42
N VAL A 68 -2.44 -5.42 -5.66
CA VAL A 68 -2.61 -4.39 -4.62
C VAL A 68 -1.50 -4.52 -3.56
N VAL A 69 -1.24 -5.73 -3.06
CA VAL A 69 -0.18 -6.01 -2.09
C VAL A 69 1.19 -5.63 -2.63
N LEU A 70 1.50 -5.99 -3.88
CA LEU A 70 2.78 -5.69 -4.50
C LEU A 70 2.99 -4.19 -4.70
N VAL A 71 1.98 -3.49 -5.23
CA VAL A 71 2.05 -2.05 -5.47
C VAL A 71 2.22 -1.30 -4.15
N TRP A 72 1.36 -1.55 -3.16
CA TRP A 72 1.48 -0.87 -1.87
C TRP A 72 2.72 -1.31 -1.09
N GLY A 73 3.12 -2.57 -1.18
CA GLY A 73 4.37 -3.06 -0.62
C GLY A 73 5.57 -2.27 -1.14
N LEU A 74 5.63 -2.00 -2.45
CA LEU A 74 6.66 -1.18 -3.05
C LEU A 74 6.58 0.29 -2.61
N VAL A 75 5.38 0.88 -2.58
CA VAL A 75 5.17 2.26 -2.13
C VAL A 75 5.66 2.45 -0.70
N TRP A 76 5.21 1.60 0.24
CA TRP A 76 5.61 1.70 1.64
C TRP A 76 7.08 1.36 1.85
N TRP A 77 7.66 0.49 1.03
CA TRP A 77 9.11 0.27 1.05
C TRP A 77 9.86 1.56 0.69
N GLY A 78 9.43 2.27 -0.35
CA GLY A 78 9.96 3.57 -0.72
C GLY A 78 9.85 4.60 0.42
N VAL A 79 8.69 4.65 1.10
CA VAL A 79 8.49 5.52 2.26
C VAL A 79 9.47 5.19 3.39
N VAL A 80 9.63 3.91 3.73
CA VAL A 80 10.59 3.48 4.77
C VAL A 80 12.03 3.82 4.39
N LEU A 81 12.42 3.62 3.13
CA LEU A 81 13.75 4.01 2.66
C LEU A 81 13.98 5.52 2.82
N LEU A 82 12.99 6.33 2.43
CA LEU A 82 13.06 7.78 2.54
C LEU A 82 13.15 8.24 4.00
N LEU A 83 12.27 7.72 4.87
CA LEU A 83 12.26 8.04 6.30
C LEU A 83 13.58 7.67 6.97
N THR A 84 14.07 6.45 6.74
CA THR A 84 15.33 6.02 7.34
C THR A 84 16.52 6.82 6.82
N HIS A 85 16.52 7.22 5.55
CA HIS A 85 17.54 8.10 4.98
C HIS A 85 17.57 9.47 5.66
N PHE A 86 16.40 10.10 5.85
CA PHE A 86 16.31 11.39 6.54
C PHE A 86 16.76 11.32 8.01
N VAL A 87 16.34 10.27 8.73
CA VAL A 87 16.74 10.07 10.13
C VAL A 87 18.25 9.88 10.23
N GLN A 88 18.85 9.03 9.39
CA GLN A 88 20.30 8.80 9.37
C GLN A 88 21.08 10.07 9.04
N ARG A 89 20.60 10.89 8.11
CA ARG A 89 21.21 12.19 7.79
C ARG A 89 21.21 13.14 8.99
N ARG A 90 20.11 13.20 9.75
CA ARG A 90 20.02 14.05 10.95
C ARG A 90 20.97 13.58 12.05
N VAL A 91 21.01 12.28 12.31
CA VAL A 91 21.92 11.69 13.33
C VAL A 91 23.38 11.97 12.99
N ARG A 92 23.79 11.77 11.73
CA ARG A 92 25.17 12.07 11.28
C ARG A 92 25.56 13.55 11.40
N ARG A 93 24.62 14.47 11.16
CA ARG A 93 24.88 15.90 11.35
C ARG A 93 25.05 16.25 12.83
N ALA A 94 24.23 15.69 13.72
CA ALA A 94 24.34 15.93 15.15
C ALA A 94 25.67 15.43 15.74
N SER A 95 26.21 14.31 15.22
CA SER A 95 27.50 13.77 15.67
C SER A 95 28.75 14.53 15.17
N HIS A 96 28.61 15.46 14.22
CA HIS A 96 29.73 16.30 13.73
C HIS A 96 29.79 17.67 14.42
N VAL A 97 28.77 18.04 15.20
CA VAL A 97 28.67 19.32 15.90
C VAL A 97 28.91 19.15 17.41
N ALA A 98 28.94 17.91 17.90
CA ALA A 98 29.32 17.53 19.26
C ALA A 98 30.79 17.08 19.31
#